data_AF-A0A9D7S0B4-F1
#
_entry.id   AF-A0A9D7S0B4-F1
#
_cell.length_a   1.000
_cell.length_b   1.000
_cell.length_c   1.000
_cell.angle_alpha   90.00
_cell.angle_beta   90.00
_cell.angle_gamma   90.00
#
_symmetry.space_group_name_H-M   'P 1'
#
loop_
_entity.id
_entity.type
_entity.pdbx_description
1 polymer ?
#
loop_
_entity_poly.entity_id
_entity_poly.type
_entity_poly.pdbx_seq_one_letter_code
_entity_poly.pdbx_strand_id
1 'polypeptide(L)'
;MELELRAVTDDLTGLWNRAQFNALVRRDLERCLRQHLPLSLVLVDIDHFKQVNDLHGHSAGDRVLREMAALIRQTVSLADAVFRWGGEEFVVLAGEIGHRGAADMAERLRARVAEHHFPGVGQLTISLGVAEYLGEESVEDWFQRADGMLYAAKHGGRNQVHVEARGNSDLWAGELGASPLHLVWQQIYESGEPSIDADHRELFERANALIDAWLSGRHDLTGILRACDHLIEHIVLHFRNEEALLERHAFSGYEAHRRAHAAMVRRAEYLRRKVAIGSCTLGKMLDFLVGDVIARHLSVVDREFFPLFAGLKKLRP
;
A
#
# COMPACT_ATOMS: atom_id res chain seq x y z
N MET A 1 -5.86 -37.54 -25.29
CA MET A 1 -6.07 -36.22 -24.64
C MET A 1 -4.86 -36.01 -23.75
N GLU A 2 -3.76 -35.61 -24.37
CA GLU A 2 -2.46 -35.41 -23.76
C GLU A 2 -2.46 -33.96 -23.28
N LEU A 3 -2.81 -33.76 -22.00
CA LEU A 3 -2.78 -32.45 -21.37
C LEU A 3 -1.31 -32.03 -21.30
N GLU A 4 -0.97 -31.04 -22.13
CA GLU A 4 0.31 -30.32 -22.11
C GLU A 4 0.68 -29.97 -20.66
N LEU A 5 1.71 -30.63 -20.13
CA LEU A 5 2.40 -30.19 -18.92
C LEU A 5 3.03 -28.83 -19.23
N ARG A 6 2.31 -27.75 -18.96
CA ARG A 6 2.89 -26.41 -18.93
C ARG A 6 3.93 -26.40 -17.82
N ALA A 7 5.20 -26.22 -18.18
CA ALA A 7 6.25 -25.94 -17.20
C ALA A 7 5.79 -24.75 -16.35
N VAL A 8 5.89 -24.85 -15.03
CA VAL A 8 5.53 -23.77 -14.08
C VAL A 8 6.67 -22.79 -13.86
N THR A 9 7.86 -23.13 -14.36
CA THR A 9 9.09 -22.37 -14.28
C THR A 9 9.54 -21.90 -15.66
N ASP A 10 10.33 -20.84 -15.68
CA ASP A 10 11.13 -20.41 -16.82
C ASP A 10 12.45 -21.19 -16.84
N ASP A 11 12.75 -21.87 -17.95
CA ASP A 11 13.91 -22.77 -18.06
C ASP A 11 15.26 -22.04 -17.96
N LEU A 12 15.29 -20.75 -18.30
CA LEU A 12 16.52 -19.98 -18.28
C LEU A 12 16.91 -19.58 -16.85
N THR A 13 15.95 -19.04 -16.10
CA THR A 13 16.18 -18.41 -14.79
C THR A 13 15.78 -19.28 -13.60
N GLY A 14 14.96 -20.32 -13.81
CA GLY A 14 14.38 -21.14 -12.76
C GLY A 14 13.27 -20.44 -11.95
N LEU A 15 12.95 -19.19 -12.27
CA LEU A 15 11.84 -18.46 -11.65
C LEU A 15 10.50 -19.01 -12.15
N TRP A 16 9.42 -18.65 -11.46
CA TRP A 16 8.09 -18.94 -11.98
C TRP A 16 7.82 -18.14 -13.26
N ASN A 17 7.04 -18.70 -14.18
CA ASN A 17 6.70 -18.00 -15.41
C ASN A 17 5.35 -17.27 -15.30
N ARG A 18 5.00 -16.52 -16.35
CA ARG A 18 3.73 -15.79 -16.45
C ARG A 18 2.49 -16.68 -16.27
N ALA A 19 2.53 -17.93 -16.75
CA ALA A 19 1.40 -18.84 -16.57
C ALA A 19 1.18 -19.17 -15.08
N GLN A 20 2.28 -19.36 -14.35
CA GLN A 20 2.24 -19.60 -12.92
C GLN A 20 1.79 -18.36 -12.13
N PHE A 21 2.16 -17.15 -12.54
CA PHE A 21 1.61 -15.91 -11.93
C PHE A 21 0.09 -15.90 -12.00
N ASN A 22 -0.48 -16.13 -13.19
CA ASN A 22 -1.94 -16.11 -13.39
C ASN A 22 -2.65 -17.16 -12.51
N ALA A 23 -2.00 -18.29 -12.25
CA ALA A 23 -2.53 -19.34 -11.37
C ALA A 23 -2.46 -18.96 -9.88
N LEU A 24 -1.38 -18.29 -9.45
CA LEU A 24 -1.12 -17.98 -8.04
C LEU A 24 -1.75 -16.67 -7.56
N VAL A 25 -1.80 -15.64 -8.42
CA VAL A 25 -2.21 -14.29 -8.03
C VAL A 25 -3.60 -14.26 -7.41
N ARG A 26 -4.57 -14.99 -7.97
CA ARG A 26 -5.94 -15.07 -7.43
C ARG A 26 -5.98 -15.71 -6.04
N ARG A 27 -5.21 -16.78 -5.84
CA ARG A 27 -5.10 -17.47 -4.54
C ARG A 27 -4.50 -16.55 -3.48
N ASP A 28 -3.44 -15.84 -3.83
CA ASP A 28 -2.73 -14.96 -2.91
C ASP A 28 -3.56 -13.70 -2.61
N LEU A 29 -4.28 -13.16 -3.60
CA LEU A 29 -5.27 -12.10 -3.41
C LEU A 29 -6.40 -12.53 -2.47
N GLU A 30 -7.01 -13.69 -2.72
CA GLU A 30 -8.04 -14.21 -1.82
C GLU A 30 -7.52 -14.41 -0.40
N ARG A 31 -6.30 -14.94 -0.24
CA ARG A 31 -5.65 -15.09 1.07
C ARG A 31 -5.47 -13.72 1.73
N CYS A 32 -4.87 -12.77 1.04
CA CYS A 32 -4.60 -11.43 1.55
C CYS A 32 -5.88 -10.66 1.86
N LEU A 33 -6.95 -10.82 1.05
CA LEU A 33 -8.27 -10.26 1.34
C LEU A 33 -8.91 -10.90 2.57
N ARG A 34 -8.90 -12.23 2.67
CA ARG A 34 -9.45 -12.94 3.85
C ARG A 34 -8.70 -12.55 5.14
N GLN A 35 -7.38 -12.46 5.07
CA GLN A 35 -6.52 -12.13 6.21
C GLN A 35 -6.35 -10.63 6.41
N HIS A 36 -6.84 -9.82 5.47
CA HIS A 36 -6.66 -8.38 5.37
C HIS A 36 -5.20 -7.96 5.57
N LEU A 37 -4.33 -8.62 4.82
CA LEU A 37 -2.91 -8.32 4.73
C LEU A 37 -2.67 -7.56 3.42
N PRO A 38 -1.78 -6.56 3.42
CA PRO A 38 -1.43 -5.88 2.19
C PRO A 38 -0.75 -6.85 1.22
N LEU A 39 -0.86 -6.54 -0.06
CA LEU A 39 -0.24 -7.27 -1.14
C LEU A 39 0.21 -6.25 -2.18
N SER A 40 1.49 -6.27 -2.53
CA SER A 40 2.06 -5.31 -3.47
C SER A 40 2.66 -6.01 -4.68
N LEU A 41 2.58 -5.34 -5.82
CA LEU A 41 3.15 -5.78 -7.08
C LEU A 41 4.31 -4.86 -7.42
N VAL A 42 5.46 -5.45 -7.74
CA VAL A 42 6.63 -4.73 -8.25
C VAL A 42 6.97 -5.28 -9.63
N LEU A 43 6.87 -4.43 -10.63
CA LEU A 43 7.36 -4.72 -11.98
C LEU A 43 8.79 -4.22 -12.10
N VAL A 44 9.64 -5.05 -12.70
CA VAL A 44 11.07 -4.80 -12.85
C VAL A 44 11.45 -5.00 -14.30
N ASP A 45 12.21 -4.06 -14.85
CA ASP A 45 12.74 -4.15 -16.21
C ASP A 45 14.21 -3.79 -16.25
N ILE A 46 15.01 -4.56 -17.00
CA ILE A 46 16.43 -4.29 -17.19
C ILE A 46 16.61 -3.18 -18.23
N ASP A 47 17.16 -2.06 -17.78
CA ASP A 47 17.39 -0.91 -18.64
C ASP A 47 18.35 -1.26 -19.77
N HIS A 48 17.97 -0.90 -21.00
CA HIS A 48 18.81 -1.08 -22.19
C HIS A 48 19.22 -2.54 -22.47
N PHE A 49 18.46 -3.54 -22.01
CA PHE A 49 18.81 -4.96 -22.19
C PHE A 49 19.03 -5.38 -23.66
N LYS A 50 18.26 -4.81 -24.59
CA LYS A 50 18.49 -5.02 -26.02
C LYS A 50 19.93 -4.68 -26.45
N GLN A 51 20.51 -3.59 -25.92
CA GLN A 51 21.88 -3.19 -26.23
C GLN A 51 22.91 -4.21 -25.72
N VAL A 52 22.62 -4.88 -24.59
CA VAL A 52 23.45 -5.97 -24.08
C VAL A 52 23.49 -7.12 -25.08
N ASN A 53 22.33 -7.52 -25.61
CA ASN A 53 22.26 -8.57 -26.63
C ASN A 53 22.96 -8.15 -27.92
N ASP A 54 22.75 -6.92 -28.37
CA ASP A 54 23.32 -6.42 -29.61
C ASP A 54 24.86 -6.31 -29.54
N LEU A 55 25.42 -5.94 -28.37
CA LEU A 55 26.86 -5.72 -28.18
C LEU A 55 27.62 -6.99 -27.75
N HIS A 56 27.02 -7.81 -26.89
CA HIS A 56 27.69 -8.95 -26.23
C HIS A 56 27.11 -10.32 -26.64
N GLY A 57 26.06 -10.33 -27.45
CA GLY A 57 25.38 -11.52 -27.93
C GLY A 57 24.37 -12.11 -26.94
N HIS A 58 23.41 -12.88 -27.45
CA HIS A 58 22.34 -13.49 -26.65
C HIS A 58 22.83 -14.35 -25.49
N SER A 59 23.95 -15.07 -25.65
CA SER A 59 24.51 -15.87 -24.55
C SER A 59 24.97 -15.00 -23.37
N ALA A 60 25.36 -13.75 -23.59
CA ALA A 60 25.64 -12.80 -22.51
C ALA A 60 24.35 -12.28 -21.87
N GLY A 61 23.35 -11.93 -22.67
CA GLY A 61 22.02 -11.58 -22.17
C GLY A 61 21.41 -12.67 -21.29
N ASP A 62 21.53 -13.94 -21.69
CA ASP A 62 21.08 -15.09 -20.90
C ASP A 62 21.79 -15.20 -19.55
N ARG A 63 23.08 -14.84 -19.47
CA ARG A 63 23.81 -14.80 -18.19
C ARG A 63 23.31 -13.66 -17.31
N VAL A 64 23.12 -12.48 -17.90
CA VAL A 64 22.54 -11.32 -17.20
C VAL A 64 21.18 -11.65 -16.61
N LEU A 65 20.30 -12.34 -17.35
CA LEU A 65 18.97 -12.73 -16.86
C LEU A 65 19.03 -13.70 -15.69
N ARG A 66 19.96 -14.66 -15.71
CA ARG A 66 20.20 -15.58 -14.58
C ARG A 66 20.71 -14.86 -13.34
N GLU A 67 21.67 -13.95 -13.52
CA GLU A 67 22.21 -13.15 -12.42
C GLU A 67 21.17 -12.18 -11.86
N MET A 68 20.35 -11.57 -12.72
CA MET A 68 19.24 -10.72 -12.31
C MET A 68 18.24 -11.50 -11.45
N ALA A 69 17.86 -12.70 -11.89
CA ALA A 69 16.97 -13.57 -11.11
C ALA A 69 17.55 -13.90 -9.72
N ALA A 70 18.86 -14.15 -9.63
CA ALA A 70 19.54 -14.39 -8.37
C ALA A 70 19.56 -13.13 -7.47
N LEU A 71 19.84 -11.95 -8.03
CA LEU A 71 19.82 -10.68 -7.29
C LEU A 71 18.43 -10.36 -6.74
N ILE A 72 17.38 -10.57 -7.54
CA ILE A 72 15.99 -10.40 -7.10
C ILE A 72 15.72 -11.35 -5.93
N ARG A 73 15.99 -12.65 -6.09
CA ARG A 73 15.76 -13.66 -5.05
C ARG A 73 16.53 -13.42 -3.76
N GLN A 74 17.73 -12.84 -3.84
CA GLN A 74 18.54 -12.49 -2.66
C GLN A 74 18.09 -11.19 -1.98
N THR A 75 17.18 -10.43 -2.58
CA THR A 75 16.71 -9.13 -2.07
C THR A 75 15.30 -9.21 -1.51
N VAL A 76 14.44 -10.04 -2.10
CA VAL A 76 13.06 -10.27 -1.64
C VAL A 76 13.02 -11.31 -0.50
N SER A 77 11.92 -11.34 0.25
CA SER A 77 11.70 -12.35 1.29
C SER A 77 11.47 -13.74 0.68
N LEU A 78 11.73 -14.80 1.45
CA LEU A 78 11.40 -16.17 1.04
C LEU A 78 9.90 -16.39 0.82
N ALA A 79 9.05 -15.58 1.47
CA ALA A 79 7.62 -15.62 1.30
C ALA A 79 7.15 -14.94 0.00
N ASP A 80 8.00 -14.13 -0.63
CA ASP A 80 7.66 -13.39 -1.84
C ASP A 80 7.76 -14.27 -3.09
N ALA A 81 6.80 -14.08 -3.98
CA ALA A 81 6.73 -14.81 -5.22
C ALA A 81 7.40 -14.01 -6.34
N VAL A 82 8.36 -14.62 -7.03
CA VAL A 82 9.14 -13.97 -8.09
C VAL A 82 8.92 -14.70 -9.40
N PHE A 83 8.61 -13.93 -10.44
CA PHE A 83 8.28 -14.41 -11.76
C PHE A 83 9.14 -13.74 -12.81
N ARG A 84 9.45 -14.48 -13.88
CA ARG A 84 9.88 -13.90 -15.15
C ARG A 84 8.64 -13.70 -16.02
N TRP A 85 8.33 -12.44 -16.30
CA TRP A 85 7.10 -12.04 -16.99
C TRP A 85 7.26 -12.05 -18.51
N GLY A 86 8.42 -11.57 -18.97
CA GLY A 86 8.76 -11.39 -20.38
C GLY A 86 10.27 -11.52 -20.60
N GLY A 87 10.75 -11.09 -21.78
CA GLY A 87 12.16 -11.23 -22.18
C GLY A 87 13.13 -10.74 -21.11
N GLU A 88 13.03 -9.46 -20.74
CA GLU A 88 13.82 -8.77 -19.72
C GLU A 88 13.00 -8.30 -18.50
N GLU A 89 11.73 -8.70 -18.43
CA GLU A 89 10.78 -8.23 -17.42
C GLU A 89 10.58 -9.27 -16.32
N PHE A 90 10.60 -8.81 -15.07
CA PHE A 90 10.33 -9.61 -13.89
C PHE A 90 9.19 -9.00 -13.08
N VAL A 91 8.50 -9.85 -12.34
CA VAL A 91 7.42 -9.45 -11.42
C VAL A 91 7.74 -10.02 -10.05
N VAL A 92 7.63 -9.18 -9.03
CA VAL A 92 7.59 -9.60 -7.62
C VAL A 92 6.18 -9.37 -7.10
N LEU A 93 5.57 -10.43 -6.58
CA LEU A 93 4.35 -10.38 -5.81
C LEU A 93 4.74 -10.45 -4.33
N ALA A 94 4.72 -9.29 -3.68
CA ALA A 94 5.23 -9.11 -2.33
C ALA A 94 4.09 -9.19 -1.31
N GLY A 95 4.12 -10.22 -0.49
CA GLY A 95 3.05 -10.54 0.46
C GLY A 95 3.25 -9.84 1.79
N GLU A 96 2.14 -9.41 2.40
CA GLU A 96 2.13 -8.82 3.75
C GLU A 96 2.93 -7.51 3.88
N ILE A 97 3.26 -6.86 2.74
CA ILE A 97 3.85 -5.52 2.69
C ILE A 97 3.04 -4.60 1.76
N GLY A 98 2.90 -3.33 2.15
CA GLY A 98 2.26 -2.30 1.34
C GLY A 98 3.21 -1.62 0.37
N HIS A 99 2.69 -0.56 -0.25
CA HIS A 99 3.41 0.17 -1.29
C HIS A 99 4.74 0.78 -0.81
N ARG A 100 4.90 1.17 0.47
CA ARG A 100 6.19 1.74 0.96
C ARG A 100 7.20 0.65 1.27
N GLY A 101 6.79 -0.42 1.96
CA GLY A 101 7.68 -1.57 2.20
C GLY A 101 8.12 -2.22 0.88
N ALA A 102 7.21 -2.28 -0.10
CA ALA A 102 7.52 -2.70 -1.45
C ALA A 102 8.43 -1.69 -2.17
N ALA A 103 8.26 -0.38 -1.97
CA ALA A 103 9.16 0.65 -2.50
C ALA A 103 10.57 0.55 -1.92
N ASP A 104 10.71 0.38 -0.60
CA ASP A 104 12.00 0.21 0.06
C ASP A 104 12.71 -1.05 -0.44
N MET A 105 11.96 -2.14 -0.62
CA MET A 105 12.48 -3.37 -1.23
C MET A 105 12.92 -3.14 -2.68
N ALA A 106 12.10 -2.46 -3.48
CA ALA A 106 12.41 -2.11 -4.85
C ALA A 106 13.66 -1.23 -4.94
N GLU A 107 13.82 -0.26 -4.04
CA GLU A 107 14.97 0.64 -4.01
C GLU A 107 16.25 -0.09 -3.59
N ARG A 108 16.18 -1.00 -2.60
CA ARG A 108 17.30 -1.89 -2.27
C ARG A 108 17.73 -2.74 -3.46
N LEU A 109 16.77 -3.29 -4.20
CA LEU A 109 17.04 -4.09 -5.40
C LEU A 109 17.69 -3.22 -6.49
N ARG A 110 17.16 -2.03 -6.73
CA ARG A 110 17.69 -1.05 -7.68
C ARG A 110 19.14 -0.68 -7.39
N ALA A 111 19.43 -0.28 -6.15
CA ALA A 111 20.77 0.09 -5.72
C ALA A 111 21.74 -1.09 -5.86
N ARG A 112 21.33 -2.28 -5.42
CA ARG A 112 22.15 -3.50 -5.53
C ARG A 112 22.48 -3.87 -6.97
N VAL A 113 21.52 -3.73 -7.90
CA VAL A 113 21.76 -3.99 -9.32
C VAL A 113 22.73 -2.96 -9.90
N ALA A 114 22.56 -1.68 -9.58
CA ALA A 114 23.44 -0.61 -10.06
C ALA A 114 24.90 -0.78 -9.58
N GLU A 115 25.10 -1.38 -8.41
CA GLU A 115 26.42 -1.70 -7.85
C GLU A 115 26.98 -3.04 -8.35
N HIS A 116 26.13 -3.93 -8.86
CA HIS A 116 26.55 -5.26 -9.32
C HIS A 116 27.31 -5.18 -10.65
N HIS A 117 28.44 -5.89 -10.71
CA HIS A 117 29.22 -6.03 -11.93
C HIS A 117 28.85 -7.33 -12.65
N PHE A 118 28.10 -7.22 -13.74
CA PHE A 118 27.70 -8.36 -14.58
C PHE A 118 28.90 -8.84 -15.41
N PRO A 119 29.41 -10.08 -15.19
CA PRO A 119 30.58 -10.61 -15.87
C PRO A 119 30.50 -10.54 -17.40
N GLY A 120 31.44 -9.81 -18.00
CA GLY A 120 31.54 -9.65 -19.46
C GLY A 120 30.57 -8.62 -20.07
N VAL A 121 29.77 -7.94 -19.25
CA VAL A 121 28.85 -6.86 -19.68
C VAL A 121 29.17 -5.55 -18.96
N GLY A 122 29.45 -5.59 -17.65
CA GLY A 122 29.72 -4.42 -16.83
C GLY A 122 28.56 -4.05 -15.92
N GLN A 123 28.35 -2.76 -15.67
CA GLN A 123 27.24 -2.28 -14.83
C GLN A 123 25.96 -2.14 -15.65
N LEU A 124 24.84 -2.54 -15.05
CA LEU A 124 23.49 -2.37 -15.60
C LEU A 124 22.59 -1.73 -14.55
N THR A 125 21.47 -1.18 -14.99
CA THR A 125 20.45 -0.60 -14.11
C THR A 125 19.10 -1.22 -14.39
N ILE A 126 18.17 -1.02 -13.48
CA ILE A 126 16.78 -1.46 -13.61
C ILE A 126 15.83 -0.30 -13.30
N SER A 127 14.70 -0.29 -14.00
CA SER A 127 13.55 0.56 -13.69
C SER A 127 12.47 -0.27 -13.03
N LEU A 128 11.79 0.31 -12.02
CA LEU A 128 10.78 -0.41 -11.24
C LEU A 128 9.49 0.39 -11.09
N GLY A 129 8.36 -0.30 -11.17
CA GLY A 129 7.03 0.22 -10.88
C GLY A 129 6.38 -0.53 -9.73
N VAL A 130 5.86 0.19 -8.73
CA VAL A 130 5.27 -0.40 -7.51
C VAL A 130 3.81 0.02 -7.38
N ALA A 131 2.92 -0.94 -7.10
CA ALA A 131 1.53 -0.69 -6.75
C ALA A 131 1.00 -1.67 -5.70
N GLU A 132 0.33 -1.18 -4.67
CA GLU A 132 -0.40 -2.00 -3.68
C GLU A 132 -1.80 -2.34 -4.20
N TYR A 133 -2.29 -3.55 -3.92
CA TYR A 133 -3.64 -3.98 -4.28
C TYR A 133 -4.69 -3.29 -3.39
N LEU A 134 -5.70 -2.67 -4.02
CA LEU A 134 -6.68 -1.83 -3.33
C LEU A 134 -7.94 -2.58 -2.88
N GLY A 135 -8.10 -3.86 -3.25
CA GLY A 135 -9.20 -4.71 -2.79
C GLY A 135 -10.48 -4.67 -3.62
N GLU A 136 -10.73 -3.58 -4.37
CA GLU A 136 -11.95 -3.39 -5.18
C GLU A 136 -11.68 -3.35 -6.69
N GLU A 137 -10.50 -3.78 -7.13
CA GLU A 137 -10.06 -3.74 -8.53
C GLU A 137 -9.75 -5.14 -9.09
N SER A 138 -9.72 -5.24 -10.42
CA SER A 138 -9.28 -6.46 -11.10
C SER A 138 -7.76 -6.65 -11.01
N VAL A 139 -7.28 -7.88 -11.24
CA VAL A 139 -5.84 -8.16 -11.33
C VAL A 139 -5.21 -7.34 -12.46
N GLU A 140 -5.95 -7.20 -13.55
CA GLU A 140 -5.55 -6.47 -14.75
C GLU A 140 -5.38 -4.97 -14.46
N ASP A 141 -6.34 -4.34 -13.77
CA ASP A 141 -6.25 -2.93 -13.37
C ASP A 141 -5.07 -2.68 -12.44
N TRP A 142 -4.87 -3.57 -11.45
CA TRP A 142 -3.73 -3.50 -10.54
C TRP A 142 -2.39 -3.62 -11.26
N PHE A 143 -2.29 -4.56 -12.20
CA PHE A 143 -1.11 -4.73 -13.03
C PHE A 143 -0.86 -3.49 -13.90
N GLN A 144 -1.90 -2.92 -14.49
CA GLN A 144 -1.82 -1.71 -15.30
C GLN A 144 -1.34 -0.51 -14.51
N ARG A 145 -1.72 -0.38 -13.23
CA ARG A 145 -1.18 0.66 -12.34
C ARG A 145 0.32 0.49 -12.12
N ALA A 146 0.78 -0.72 -11.80
CA ALA A 146 2.20 -1.00 -11.63
C ALA A 146 2.98 -0.76 -12.94
N ASP A 147 2.40 -1.11 -14.09
CA ASP A 147 2.97 -0.85 -15.42
C ASP A 147 3.08 0.66 -15.71
N GLY A 148 2.04 1.43 -15.37
CA GLY A 148 2.08 2.89 -15.44
C GLY A 148 3.22 3.50 -14.61
N MET A 149 3.51 2.93 -13.44
CA MET A 149 4.66 3.35 -12.62
C MET A 149 5.99 2.95 -13.26
N LEU A 150 6.11 1.73 -13.78
CA LEU A 150 7.32 1.28 -14.48
C LEU A 150 7.59 2.15 -15.73
N TYR A 151 6.54 2.48 -16.48
CA TYR A 151 6.59 3.40 -17.60
C TYR A 151 7.11 4.78 -17.16
N ALA A 152 6.58 5.34 -16.07
CA ALA A 152 7.05 6.60 -15.51
C ALA A 152 8.54 6.53 -15.11
N ALA A 153 9.00 5.42 -14.52
CA ALA A 153 10.41 5.20 -14.20
C ALA A 153 11.29 5.16 -15.46
N LYS A 154 10.87 4.46 -16.51
CA LYS A 154 11.61 4.41 -17.79
C LYS A 154 11.68 5.77 -18.47
N HIS A 155 10.59 6.53 -18.43
CA HIS A 155 10.50 7.86 -19.06
C HIS A 155 11.13 8.98 -18.23
N GLY A 156 11.22 8.82 -16.92
CA GLY A 156 11.86 9.77 -16.02
C GLY A 156 13.39 9.69 -15.99
N GLY A 157 14.02 8.93 -16.89
CA GLY A 157 15.48 8.78 -16.94
C GLY A 157 16.03 7.40 -16.52
N ARG A 158 15.16 6.39 -16.32
CA ARG A 158 15.53 5.03 -15.90
C ARG A 158 16.24 4.97 -14.54
N ASN A 159 16.72 3.79 -14.15
CA ASN A 159 17.43 3.58 -12.88
C ASN A 159 16.71 4.20 -11.68
N GLN A 160 15.41 3.98 -11.56
CA GLN A 160 14.58 4.56 -10.50
C GLN A 160 13.36 3.69 -10.19
N VAL A 161 12.81 3.91 -9.00
CA VAL A 161 11.55 3.33 -8.56
C VAL A 161 10.48 4.42 -8.66
N HIS A 162 9.36 4.10 -9.31
CA HIS A 162 8.13 4.89 -9.18
C HIS A 162 7.09 4.07 -8.44
N VAL A 163 6.37 4.75 -7.56
CA VAL A 163 5.43 4.12 -6.63
C VAL A 163 4.11 4.82 -6.77
N GLU A 164 3.05 4.06 -6.99
CA GLU A 164 1.72 4.62 -6.85
C GLU A 164 1.41 4.73 -5.35
N ALA A 165 1.28 5.97 -4.86
CA ALA A 165 1.00 6.28 -3.46
C ALA A 165 -0.45 5.97 -3.03
N ARG A 166 -1.07 4.96 -3.64
CA ARG A 166 -2.39 4.42 -3.30
C ARG A 166 -2.18 3.05 -2.66
N GLY A 167 -2.55 2.92 -1.40
CA GLY A 167 -2.30 1.75 -0.56
C GLY A 167 -2.27 2.11 0.93
N ASN A 168 -2.79 1.27 1.82
CA ASN A 168 -3.11 1.63 3.22
C ASN A 168 -2.02 1.25 4.25
N SER A 169 -1.12 0.30 3.99
CA SER A 169 -0.50 -0.40 5.14
C SER A 169 0.73 0.22 5.80
N ASP A 170 1.34 1.26 5.21
CA ASP A 170 2.70 1.67 5.65
C ASP A 170 2.79 3.10 6.20
N LEU A 171 1.67 3.71 6.62
CA LEU A 171 1.70 5.01 7.30
C LEU A 171 2.53 5.02 8.62
N TRP A 172 2.99 3.84 9.06
CA TRP A 172 3.76 3.62 10.31
C TRP A 172 5.24 3.28 10.08
N ALA A 173 5.67 3.07 8.84
CA ALA A 173 7.05 2.78 8.49
C ALA A 173 7.63 3.93 7.66
N GLY A 174 8.21 4.92 8.33
CA GLY A 174 8.90 6.05 7.71
C GLY A 174 10.38 6.09 8.06
N GLU A 175 11.21 6.31 7.03
CA GLU A 175 12.68 6.38 6.96
C GLU A 175 13.35 7.54 7.75
N LEU A 176 12.93 7.81 8.97
CA LEU A 176 13.70 8.62 9.92
C LEU A 176 13.73 7.82 11.20
N GLY A 177 14.90 7.60 11.80
CA GLY A 177 15.09 6.82 13.04
C GLY A 177 14.31 7.27 14.29
N ALA A 178 13.25 8.07 14.15
CA ALA A 178 12.09 8.17 15.02
C ALA A 178 10.97 8.90 14.25
N SER A 179 9.84 8.25 13.97
CA SER A 179 8.62 8.98 13.57
C SER A 179 7.95 9.48 14.86
N PRO A 180 7.55 10.77 14.97
CA PRO A 180 6.86 11.24 16.16
C PRO A 180 5.51 10.53 16.15
N LEU A 181 5.31 9.61 17.08
CA LEU A 181 4.15 8.73 17.14
C LEU A 181 2.79 9.47 17.24
N HIS A 182 2.80 10.80 17.35
CA HIS A 182 1.68 11.66 17.68
C HIS A 182 1.18 12.44 16.44
N LEU A 183 -0.14 12.45 16.22
CA LEU A 183 -0.80 13.28 15.23
C LEU A 183 -0.68 14.77 15.59
N VAL A 184 -0.39 15.60 14.61
CA VAL A 184 -0.31 17.06 14.77
C VAL A 184 -1.47 17.70 14.03
N TRP A 185 -2.29 18.47 14.75
CA TRP A 185 -3.36 19.24 14.14
C TRP A 185 -2.81 20.25 13.13
N GLN A 186 -3.43 20.32 11.95
CA GLN A 186 -3.10 21.25 10.88
C GLN A 186 -4.38 21.88 10.32
N GLN A 187 -4.25 23.04 9.68
CA GLN A 187 -5.40 23.73 9.10
C GLN A 187 -6.08 22.94 7.97
N ILE A 188 -5.39 21.97 7.36
CA ILE A 188 -5.94 21.12 6.30
C ILE A 188 -7.11 20.24 6.75
N TYR A 189 -7.31 20.07 8.06
CA TYR A 189 -8.41 19.31 8.67
C TYR A 189 -9.62 20.19 9.00
N GLU A 190 -9.55 21.50 8.71
CA GLU A 190 -10.67 22.43 8.90
C GLU A 190 -11.57 22.43 7.66
N SER A 191 -12.77 21.87 7.82
CA SER A 191 -13.86 21.89 6.86
C SER A 191 -14.51 23.26 6.75
N GLY A 192 -14.42 24.07 7.81
CA GLY A 192 -15.13 25.35 7.95
C GLY A 192 -16.55 25.21 8.50
N GLU A 193 -17.04 23.99 8.74
CA GLU A 193 -18.24 23.71 9.51
C GLU A 193 -17.86 23.46 10.98
N PRO A 194 -18.27 24.34 11.93
CA PRO A 194 -17.77 24.29 13.31
C PRO A 194 -17.99 22.96 14.03
N SER A 195 -19.07 22.23 13.75
CA SER A 195 -19.31 20.93 14.38
C SER A 195 -18.35 19.85 13.88
N ILE A 196 -18.06 19.82 12.57
CA ILE A 196 -17.11 18.87 11.98
C ILE A 196 -15.69 19.17 12.45
N ASP A 197 -15.31 20.45 12.48
CA ASP A 197 -13.98 20.86 12.93
C ASP A 197 -13.75 20.54 14.42
N ALA A 198 -14.79 20.62 15.25
CA ALA A 198 -14.74 20.21 16.65
C ALA A 198 -14.59 18.68 16.79
N ASP A 199 -15.38 17.90 16.04
CA ASP A 199 -15.31 16.44 16.02
C ASP A 199 -13.92 15.96 15.57
N HIS A 200 -13.35 16.54 14.51
CA HIS A 200 -12.00 16.23 14.04
C HIS A 200 -10.94 16.48 15.12
N ARG A 201 -11.01 17.60 15.84
CA ARG A 201 -10.06 17.89 16.92
C ARG A 201 -10.16 16.87 18.05
N GLU A 202 -11.38 16.49 18.44
CA GLU A 202 -11.59 15.47 19.45
C GLU A 202 -11.05 14.11 19.02
N LEU A 203 -11.21 13.73 17.75
CA LEU A 203 -10.62 12.51 17.18
C LEU A 203 -9.09 12.52 17.26
N PHE A 204 -8.45 13.65 16.96
CA PHE A 204 -7.00 13.82 17.08
C PHE A 204 -6.53 13.67 18.53
N GLU A 205 -7.19 14.34 19.47
CA GLU A 205 -6.86 14.24 20.90
C GLU A 205 -6.96 12.79 21.41
N ARG A 206 -8.01 12.08 21.02
CA ARG A 206 -8.23 10.69 21.45
C ARG A 206 -7.27 9.70 20.79
N ALA A 207 -6.96 9.90 19.51
CA ALA A 207 -5.93 9.12 18.82
C ALA A 207 -4.57 9.28 19.50
N ASN A 208 -4.20 10.51 19.84
CA ASN A 208 -2.96 10.82 20.53
C ASN A 208 -2.91 10.23 21.94
N ALA A 209 -3.99 10.34 22.71
CA ALA A 209 -4.08 9.69 24.02
C ALA A 209 -3.95 8.16 23.92
N LEU A 210 -4.49 7.56 22.87
CA LEU A 210 -4.38 6.13 22.61
C LEU A 210 -2.94 5.72 22.23
N ILE A 211 -2.27 6.53 21.40
CA ILE A 211 -0.84 6.39 21.08
C ILE A 211 0.00 6.45 22.36
N ASP A 212 -0.21 7.47 23.20
CA ASP A 212 0.54 7.67 24.43
C ASP A 212 0.33 6.49 25.39
N ALA A 213 -0.90 5.99 25.51
CA ALA A 213 -1.22 4.81 26.32
C ALA A 213 -0.50 3.56 25.81
N TRP A 214 -0.44 3.36 24.49
CA TRP A 214 0.26 2.25 23.87
C TRP A 214 1.78 2.31 24.09
N LEU A 215 2.38 3.49 23.96
CA LEU A 215 3.82 3.71 24.19
C LEU A 215 4.22 3.58 25.65
N SER A 216 3.36 4.06 26.55
CA SER A 216 3.64 4.11 27.99
C SER A 216 3.47 2.77 28.69
N GLY A 217 2.78 1.79 28.10
CA GLY A 217 2.30 0.61 28.82
C GLY A 217 2.56 -0.73 28.13
N ARG A 218 3.65 -1.42 28.51
CA ARG A 218 3.83 -2.86 28.16
C ARG A 218 2.91 -3.81 28.96
N HIS A 219 2.03 -3.30 29.84
CA HIS A 219 1.30 -4.13 30.80
C HIS A 219 -0.19 -3.78 31.07
N ASP A 220 -0.81 -2.76 30.46
CA ASP A 220 -2.26 -2.47 30.63
C ASP A 220 -3.05 -2.60 29.32
N LEU A 221 -3.17 -3.85 28.85
CA LEU A 221 -3.97 -4.15 27.66
C LEU A 221 -5.44 -3.76 27.83
N THR A 222 -6.00 -3.86 29.04
CA THR A 222 -7.41 -3.53 29.31
C THR A 222 -7.67 -2.03 29.20
N GLY A 223 -6.76 -1.19 29.69
CA GLY A 223 -6.81 0.26 29.50
C GLY A 223 -6.73 0.65 28.03
N ILE A 224 -5.78 0.09 27.28
CA ILE A 224 -5.61 0.43 25.87
C ILE A 224 -6.83 -0.03 25.03
N LEU A 225 -7.37 -1.22 25.31
CA LEU A 225 -8.57 -1.70 24.63
C LEU A 225 -9.81 -0.86 24.91
N ARG A 226 -9.95 -0.30 26.12
CA ARG A 226 -11.03 0.67 26.42
C ARG A 226 -10.83 1.98 25.67
N ALA A 227 -9.60 2.47 25.58
CA ALA A 227 -9.29 3.66 24.80
C ALA A 227 -9.60 3.46 23.31
N CYS A 228 -9.31 2.27 22.78
CA CYS A 228 -9.73 1.86 21.43
C CYS A 228 -11.26 1.88 21.27
N ASP A 229 -12.01 1.29 22.21
CA ASP A 229 -13.48 1.28 22.16
C ASP A 229 -14.05 2.70 22.13
N HIS A 230 -13.56 3.59 22.99
CA HIS A 230 -13.97 4.99 22.99
C HIS A 230 -13.60 5.75 21.72
N LEU A 231 -12.45 5.45 21.10
CA LEU A 231 -12.10 6.05 19.82
C LEU A 231 -13.04 5.59 18.71
N ILE A 232 -13.39 4.30 18.69
CA ILE A 232 -14.36 3.74 17.72
C ILE A 232 -15.74 4.37 17.90
N GLU A 233 -16.21 4.49 19.14
CA GLU A 233 -17.51 5.14 19.45
C GLU A 233 -17.56 6.56 18.89
N HIS A 234 -16.47 7.31 19.01
CA HIS A 234 -16.39 8.68 18.48
C HIS A 234 -16.25 8.75 16.96
N ILE A 235 -15.49 7.85 16.34
CA ILE A 235 -15.46 7.73 14.87
C ILE A 235 -16.87 7.50 14.33
N VAL A 236 -17.62 6.57 14.94
CA VAL A 236 -18.99 6.25 14.53
C VAL A 236 -19.92 7.46 14.71
N LEU A 237 -19.76 8.21 15.81
CA LEU A 237 -20.55 9.42 16.05
C LEU A 237 -20.24 10.50 15.00
N HIS A 238 -18.96 10.78 14.76
CA HIS A 238 -18.50 11.73 13.76
C HIS A 238 -19.04 11.38 12.36
N PHE A 239 -18.92 10.12 11.92
CA PHE A 239 -19.46 9.67 10.63
C PHE A 239 -20.97 9.90 10.52
N ARG A 240 -21.74 9.66 11.59
CA ARG A 240 -23.19 9.91 11.58
C ARG A 240 -23.50 11.39 11.47
N ASN A 241 -22.77 12.24 12.18
CA ASN A 241 -22.95 13.69 12.14
C ASN A 241 -22.66 14.23 10.74
N GLU A 242 -21.57 13.74 10.14
CA GLU A 242 -21.16 14.11 8.80
C GLU A 242 -22.12 13.63 7.73
N GLU A 243 -22.52 12.34 7.75
CA GLU A 243 -23.50 11.79 6.82
C GLU A 243 -24.81 12.59 6.84
N ALA A 244 -25.28 12.99 8.04
CA ALA A 244 -26.47 13.82 8.18
C ALA A 244 -26.31 15.22 7.54
N LEU A 245 -25.10 15.80 7.57
CA LEU A 245 -24.80 17.06 6.89
C LEU A 245 -24.72 16.88 5.38
N LEU A 246 -24.03 15.84 4.91
CA LEU A 246 -23.89 15.55 3.47
C LEU A 246 -25.25 15.28 2.82
N GLU A 247 -26.14 14.56 3.51
CA GLU A 247 -27.51 14.33 3.07
C GLU A 247 -28.30 15.64 2.96
N ARG A 248 -28.22 16.51 3.98
CA ARG A 248 -28.88 17.83 3.98
C ARG A 248 -28.40 18.74 2.84
N HIS A 249 -27.13 18.64 2.48
CA HIS A 249 -26.53 19.42 1.40
C HIS A 249 -26.63 18.74 0.02
N ALA A 250 -27.31 17.59 -0.09
CA ALA A 250 -27.48 16.82 -1.31
C ALA A 250 -26.14 16.56 -2.04
N PHE A 251 -25.10 16.21 -1.27
CA PHE A 251 -23.78 15.92 -1.83
C PHE A 251 -23.86 14.73 -2.81
N SER A 252 -23.37 14.92 -4.04
CA SER A 252 -23.47 13.91 -5.10
C SER A 252 -22.76 12.59 -4.76
N GLY A 253 -21.73 12.65 -3.91
CA GLY A 253 -20.97 11.48 -3.45
C GLY A 253 -21.55 10.77 -2.22
N TYR A 254 -22.68 11.25 -1.66
CA TYR A 254 -23.20 10.81 -0.35
C TYR A 254 -23.29 9.29 -0.18
N GLU A 255 -23.89 8.58 -1.14
CA GLU A 255 -24.04 7.12 -1.03
C GLU A 255 -22.73 6.35 -1.11
N ALA A 256 -21.73 6.86 -1.85
CA ALA A 256 -20.40 6.26 -1.89
C ALA A 256 -19.67 6.51 -0.55
N HIS A 257 -19.77 7.72 -0.03
CA HIS A 257 -19.19 8.15 1.25
C HIS A 257 -19.74 7.34 2.43
N ARG A 258 -21.07 7.23 2.53
CA ARG A 258 -21.76 6.41 3.55
C ARG A 258 -21.37 4.94 3.49
N ARG A 259 -21.15 4.38 2.29
CA ARG A 259 -20.66 3.00 2.15
C ARG A 259 -19.22 2.85 2.64
N ALA A 260 -18.36 3.83 2.37
CA ALA A 260 -16.99 3.85 2.85
C ALA A 260 -16.94 3.91 4.39
N HIS A 261 -17.71 4.80 5.01
CA HIS A 261 -17.86 4.86 6.48
C HIS A 261 -18.31 3.53 7.06
N ALA A 262 -19.38 2.96 6.52
CA ALA A 262 -19.90 1.67 6.99
C ALA A 262 -18.83 0.55 6.86
N ALA A 263 -18.00 0.59 5.83
CA ALA A 263 -16.88 -0.34 5.69
C ALA A 263 -15.79 -0.13 6.75
N MET A 264 -15.42 1.13 7.02
CA MET A 264 -14.44 1.48 8.05
C MET A 264 -14.90 1.07 9.46
N VAL A 265 -16.17 1.31 9.80
CA VAL A 265 -16.74 0.90 11.10
C VAL A 265 -16.72 -0.62 11.24
N ARG A 266 -17.18 -1.37 10.22
CA ARG A 266 -17.13 -2.84 10.23
C ARG A 266 -15.70 -3.35 10.43
N ARG A 267 -14.73 -2.68 9.80
CA ARG A 267 -13.31 -3.02 9.91
C ARG A 267 -12.74 -2.73 11.29
N ALA A 268 -13.07 -1.58 11.89
CA ALA A 268 -12.69 -1.23 13.25
C ALA A 268 -13.18 -2.28 14.27
N GLU A 269 -14.47 -2.61 14.22
CA GLU A 269 -15.06 -3.60 15.10
C GLU A 269 -14.48 -5.01 14.89
N TYR A 270 -14.20 -5.38 13.63
CA TYR A 270 -13.55 -6.64 13.30
C TYR A 270 -12.16 -6.73 13.93
N LEU A 271 -11.33 -5.69 13.76
CA LEU A 271 -10.00 -5.64 14.35
C LEU A 271 -10.07 -5.68 15.88
N ARG A 272 -11.00 -4.93 16.49
CA ARG A 272 -11.22 -4.93 17.94
C ARG A 272 -11.53 -6.32 18.50
N ARG A 273 -12.43 -7.07 17.84
CA ARG A 273 -12.74 -8.46 18.20
C ARG A 273 -11.54 -9.37 18.03
N LYS A 274 -10.76 -9.20 16.95
CA LYS A 274 -9.57 -10.02 16.66
C LYS A 274 -8.45 -9.82 17.68
N VAL A 275 -8.24 -8.59 18.15
CA VAL A 275 -7.30 -8.29 19.24
C VAL A 275 -7.77 -8.91 20.56
N ALA A 276 -9.07 -8.85 20.87
CA ALA A 276 -9.62 -9.46 22.09
C ALA A 276 -9.37 -10.98 22.18
N ILE A 277 -9.38 -11.68 21.05
CA ILE A 277 -9.11 -13.13 20.97
C ILE A 277 -7.65 -13.48 20.65
N GLY A 278 -6.74 -12.49 20.64
CA GLY A 278 -5.30 -12.70 20.40
C GLY A 278 -4.90 -13.07 18.97
N SER A 279 -5.83 -12.94 18.01
CA SER A 279 -5.61 -13.31 16.59
C SER A 279 -5.15 -12.15 15.71
N CYS A 280 -4.99 -10.95 16.29
CA CYS A 280 -4.45 -9.76 15.66
C CYS A 280 -3.68 -8.95 16.71
N THR A 281 -2.64 -8.23 16.29
CA THR A 281 -1.87 -7.36 17.19
C THR A 281 -2.62 -6.06 17.45
N LEU A 282 -2.39 -5.49 18.62
CA LEU A 282 -2.90 -4.16 18.96
C LEU A 282 -2.34 -3.07 18.02
N GLY A 283 -1.10 -3.23 17.54
CA GLY A 283 -0.49 -2.36 16.52
C GLY A 283 -1.35 -2.27 15.27
N LYS A 284 -1.76 -3.41 14.68
CA LYS A 284 -2.64 -3.41 13.49
C LYS A 284 -3.98 -2.69 13.71
N MET A 285 -4.48 -2.67 14.94
CA MET A 285 -5.70 -1.95 15.28
C MET A 285 -5.45 -0.45 15.40
N LEU A 286 -4.36 -0.05 16.05
CA LEU A 286 -3.91 1.34 16.08
C LEU A 286 -3.66 1.89 14.68
N ASP A 287 -3.04 1.07 13.84
CA ASP A 287 -2.66 1.46 12.49
C ASP A 287 -3.87 1.86 11.67
N PHE A 288 -4.93 1.06 11.76
CA PHE A 288 -6.19 1.30 11.09
C PHE A 288 -6.93 2.51 11.67
N LEU A 289 -7.10 2.59 12.99
CA LEU A 289 -7.88 3.67 13.61
C LEU A 289 -7.22 5.04 13.44
N VAL A 290 -5.91 5.11 13.67
CA VAL A 290 -5.19 6.39 13.64
C VAL A 290 -4.73 6.73 12.22
N GLY A 291 -4.20 5.75 11.47
CA GLY A 291 -3.65 5.99 10.13
C GLY A 291 -4.74 6.07 9.06
N ASP A 292 -5.56 5.03 8.94
CA ASP A 292 -6.52 4.93 7.84
C ASP A 292 -7.76 5.81 8.07
N VAL A 293 -8.29 5.83 9.29
CA VAL A 293 -9.49 6.60 9.61
C VAL A 293 -9.16 8.06 9.92
N ILE A 294 -8.32 8.33 10.92
CA ILE A 294 -8.16 9.72 11.39
C ILE A 294 -7.18 10.51 10.52
N ALA A 295 -6.02 9.95 10.19
CA ALA A 295 -5.03 10.69 9.41
C ALA A 295 -5.42 10.79 7.93
N ARG A 296 -5.84 9.69 7.31
CA ARG A 296 -6.12 9.63 5.86
C ARG A 296 -7.53 10.07 5.49
N HIS A 297 -8.55 9.46 6.08
CA HIS A 297 -9.92 9.76 5.67
C HIS A 297 -10.28 11.23 5.95
N LEU A 298 -9.93 11.77 7.12
CA LEU A 298 -10.15 13.20 7.42
C LEU A 298 -9.34 14.16 6.53
N SER A 299 -8.13 13.77 6.08
CA SER A 299 -7.28 14.67 5.25
C SER A 299 -7.48 14.56 3.75
N VAL A 300 -8.10 13.48 3.27
CA VAL A 300 -8.21 13.21 1.83
C VAL A 300 -9.65 13.10 1.41
N VAL A 301 -10.40 12.19 2.03
CA VAL A 301 -11.76 11.85 1.64
C VAL A 301 -12.70 12.98 2.05
N ASP A 302 -12.57 13.48 3.28
CA ASP A 302 -13.52 14.49 3.79
C ASP A 302 -13.37 15.84 3.10
N ARG A 303 -12.17 16.10 2.58
CA ARG A 303 -11.91 17.31 1.79
C ARG A 303 -12.73 17.39 0.51
N GLU A 304 -13.25 16.26 0.00
CA GLU A 304 -14.11 16.25 -1.20
C GLU A 304 -15.38 17.07 -0.99
N PHE A 305 -15.88 17.17 0.24
CA PHE A 305 -17.10 17.89 0.55
C PHE A 305 -16.88 19.24 1.26
N PHE A 306 -15.66 19.57 1.68
CA PHE A 306 -15.35 20.88 2.30
C PHE A 306 -15.81 22.10 1.47
N PRO A 307 -15.74 22.09 0.11
CA PRO A 307 -16.29 23.17 -0.70
C PRO A 307 -17.79 23.45 -0.48
N LEU A 308 -18.57 22.48 -0.01
CA LEU A 308 -19.99 22.67 0.35
C LEU A 308 -20.15 23.70 1.47
N PHE A 309 -19.19 23.76 2.40
CA PHE A 309 -19.25 24.64 3.57
C PHE A 309 -18.55 25.99 3.32
N ALA A 310 -17.59 26.04 2.38
CA ALA A 310 -16.90 27.28 2.00
C ALA A 310 -17.86 28.37 1.44
N GLY A 311 -18.99 27.97 0.85
CA GLY A 311 -20.02 28.88 0.30
C GLY A 311 -20.90 29.57 1.34
N LEU A 312 -20.97 29.07 2.59
CA LEU A 312 -21.87 29.58 3.64
C LEU A 312 -21.38 30.90 4.28
N LYS A 313 -20.11 31.28 4.07
CA LYS A 313 -19.58 32.58 4.55
C LYS A 313 -20.09 33.80 3.76
N LYS A 314 -20.78 33.64 2.62
CA LYS A 314 -21.27 34.77 1.80
C LYS A 314 -22.71 35.23 2.11
N LEU A 315 -23.40 34.59 3.05
CA LEU A 315 -24.78 34.95 3.42
C LEU A 315 -24.92 35.11 4.94
N ARG A 316 -24.32 36.16 5.49
CA ARG A 316 -24.87 36.83 6.67
C ARG A 316 -24.89 38.33 6.39
N PRO A 317 -26.06 39.00 6.53
CA PRO A 317 -26.23 40.41 6.21
C PRO A 317 -25.41 41.34 7.12
#